data_AF-A0A8I6XZ74-F1
#
_entry.id   AF-A0A8I6XZ74-F1
#
_cell.length_a   1.000
_cell.length_b   1.000
_cell.length_c   1.000
_cell.angle_alpha   90.00
_cell.angle_beta   90.00
_cell.angle_gamma   90.00
#
_symmetry.space_group_name_H-M   'P 1'
#
loop_
_entity.id
_entity.type
_entity.pdbx_description
1 polymer ?
#
loop_
_entity_poly.entity_id
_entity_poly.type
_entity_poly.pdbx_seq_one_letter_code
_entity_poly.pdbx_strand_id
1 'polypeptide(L)'
;MAPPAPCVADAPDALLEDIFLRLPAAADLARASAACPSFRRVIAGHAFLRRYRALHTPPLVGILHDHIPFVPAQPPHPSAAPARSFAGFDFSCSSFLPSAAGRTWSSVDFFDGRALMAGVPVGNGSGFKVYHEFLTRDLAVPET
;
A
#
# COMPACT_ATOMS: atom_id res chain seq x y z
N MET A 1 -42.83 -22.05 10.51
CA MET A 1 -41.79 -21.35 9.72
C MET A 1 -40.50 -21.42 10.52
N ALA A 2 -39.47 -22.11 10.04
CA ALA A 2 -38.17 -22.12 10.73
C ALA A 2 -37.51 -20.73 10.61
N PRO A 3 -36.77 -20.26 11.62
CA PRO A 3 -36.04 -19.01 11.51
C PRO A 3 -35.02 -19.09 10.35
N PRO A 4 -34.76 -17.99 9.63
CA PRO A 4 -33.73 -17.97 8.60
C PRO A 4 -32.38 -18.34 9.22
N ALA A 5 -31.55 -19.08 8.47
CA ALA A 5 -30.23 -19.45 8.92
C ALA A 5 -29.40 -18.19 9.25
N PRO A 6 -28.63 -18.19 10.35
CA PRO A 6 -27.81 -17.04 10.73
C PRO A 6 -26.81 -16.71 9.62
N CYS A 7 -26.73 -15.44 9.23
CA CYS A 7 -25.79 -14.98 8.22
C CYS A 7 -24.42 -14.73 8.85
N VAL A 8 -23.34 -15.10 8.16
CA VAL A 8 -21.97 -14.80 8.61
C VAL A 8 -21.75 -13.29 8.72
N ALA A 9 -22.47 -12.47 7.94
CA ALA A 9 -22.39 -11.02 8.02
C ALA A 9 -22.92 -10.42 9.35
N ASP A 10 -23.68 -11.20 10.13
CA ASP A 10 -24.21 -10.80 11.43
C ASP A 10 -23.27 -11.19 12.59
N ALA A 11 -22.15 -11.84 12.29
CA ALA A 11 -21.15 -12.19 13.29
C ALA A 11 -20.46 -10.94 13.85
N PRO A 12 -20.04 -10.94 15.13
CA PRO A 12 -19.22 -9.89 15.70
C PRO A 12 -17.97 -9.59 14.86
N ASP A 13 -17.63 -8.31 14.72
CA ASP A 13 -16.47 -7.85 13.93
C ASP A 13 -15.17 -8.58 14.30
N ALA A 14 -14.92 -8.82 15.60
CA ALA A 14 -13.72 -9.53 16.06
C ALA A 14 -13.59 -10.95 15.47
N LEU A 15 -14.71 -11.67 15.32
CA LEU A 15 -14.71 -13.00 14.71
C LEU A 15 -14.50 -12.92 13.20
N LEU A 16 -15.10 -11.91 12.55
CA LEU A 16 -14.87 -11.66 11.12
C LEU A 16 -13.42 -11.32 10.83
N GLU A 17 -12.80 -10.48 11.67
CA GLU A 17 -11.38 -10.15 11.58
C GLU A 17 -10.52 -11.41 11.66
N ASP A 18 -10.75 -12.27 12.66
CA ASP A 18 -9.97 -13.51 12.82
C ASP A 18 -10.12 -14.46 11.61
N ILE A 19 -11.31 -14.52 11.00
CA ILE A 19 -11.56 -15.28 9.77
C ILE A 19 -10.78 -14.66 8.61
N PHE A 20 -10.87 -13.35 8.41
CA PHE A 20 -10.23 -12.67 7.28
C PHE A 20 -8.70 -12.62 7.42
N LEU A 21 -8.16 -12.58 8.64
CA LEU A 21 -6.72 -12.69 8.89
C LEU A 21 -6.15 -14.06 8.49
N ARG A 22 -6.98 -15.10 8.37
CA ARG A 22 -6.56 -16.41 7.89
C ARG A 22 -6.53 -16.54 6.37
N LEU A 23 -6.93 -15.51 5.61
CA LEU A 23 -6.87 -15.50 4.15
C LEU A 23 -5.48 -15.05 3.68
N PRO A 24 -4.58 -15.95 3.24
CA PRO A 24 -3.20 -15.58 2.93
C PRO A 24 -3.07 -14.77 1.64
N ALA A 25 -4.04 -14.89 0.72
CA ALA A 25 -4.01 -14.17 -0.55
C ALA A 25 -4.84 -12.89 -0.47
N ALA A 26 -4.23 -11.76 -0.82
CA ALA A 26 -4.91 -10.47 -0.90
C ALA A 26 -6.12 -10.50 -1.87
N ALA A 27 -6.10 -11.37 -2.88
CA ALA A 27 -7.22 -11.56 -3.80
C ALA A 27 -8.46 -12.16 -3.12
N ASP A 28 -8.28 -13.10 -2.18
CA ASP A 28 -9.39 -13.65 -1.39
C ASP A 28 -9.99 -12.59 -0.47
N LEU A 29 -9.13 -11.80 0.17
CA LEU A 29 -9.55 -10.69 1.00
C LEU A 29 -10.35 -9.64 0.19
N ALA A 30 -9.91 -9.33 -1.04
CA ALA A 30 -10.62 -8.44 -1.94
C ALA A 30 -12.01 -9.01 -2.34
N ARG A 31 -12.10 -10.31 -2.63
CA ARG A 31 -13.39 -10.97 -2.91
C ARG A 31 -14.33 -10.92 -1.71
N ALA A 32 -13.83 -11.18 -0.50
CA ALA A 32 -14.62 -11.07 0.72
C ALA A 32 -15.16 -9.65 0.94
N SER A 33 -14.32 -8.64 0.74
CA SER A 33 -14.71 -7.21 0.81
C SER A 33 -15.75 -6.81 -0.25
N ALA A 34 -15.74 -7.48 -1.41
CA ALA A 34 -16.73 -7.27 -2.45
C ALA A 34 -18.08 -7.96 -2.17
N ALA A 35 -18.11 -8.97 -1.30
CA ALA A 35 -19.30 -9.78 -1.05
C ALA A 35 -20.39 -9.02 -0.27
N CYS A 36 -20.02 -8.21 0.73
CA CYS A 36 -21.00 -7.38 1.45
C CYS A 36 -20.38 -6.12 2.09
N PRO A 37 -21.20 -5.07 2.37
CA PRO A 37 -20.72 -3.84 3.01
C PRO A 37 -20.14 -4.05 4.42
N SER A 38 -20.68 -4.98 5.21
CA SER A 38 -20.17 -5.29 6.55
C SER A 38 -18.75 -5.85 6.50
N PHE A 39 -18.47 -6.77 5.57
CA PHE A 39 -17.13 -7.31 5.36
C PHE A 39 -16.17 -6.23 4.88
N ARG A 40 -16.60 -5.39 3.93
CA ARG A 40 -15.82 -4.25 3.48
C ARG A 40 -15.43 -3.34 4.64
N ARG A 41 -16.36 -3.02 5.55
CA ARG A 41 -16.12 -2.17 6.72
C ARG A 41 -15.03 -2.76 7.61
N VAL A 42 -15.10 -4.05 7.92
CA VAL A 42 -14.11 -4.75 8.74
C VAL A 42 -12.74 -4.77 8.04
N ILE A 43 -12.70 -5.19 6.77
CA ILE A 43 -11.47 -5.35 6.00
C ILE A 43 -10.78 -4.00 5.73
N ALA A 44 -11.55 -2.94 5.52
CA ALA A 44 -11.00 -1.59 5.32
C ALA A 44 -10.51 -0.94 6.63
N GLY A 45 -10.75 -1.56 7.79
CA GLY A 45 -10.34 -1.05 9.09
C GLY A 45 -8.82 -0.97 9.22
N HIS A 46 -8.31 0.16 9.72
CA HIS A 46 -6.87 0.39 9.88
C HIS A 46 -6.19 -0.68 10.77
N ALA A 47 -6.83 -1.04 11.89
CA ALA A 47 -6.30 -2.05 12.81
C ALA A 47 -6.24 -3.45 12.18
N PHE A 48 -7.24 -3.82 11.38
CA PHE A 48 -7.26 -5.06 10.62
C PHE A 48 -6.13 -5.08 9.58
N LEU A 49 -6.01 -4.04 8.74
CA LEU A 49 -4.99 -3.96 7.69
C LEU A 49 -3.56 -4.00 8.26
N ARG A 50 -3.34 -3.36 9.42
CA ARG A 50 -2.05 -3.42 10.12
C ARG A 50 -1.71 -4.86 10.54
N ARG A 51 -2.65 -5.56 11.19
CA ARG A 51 -2.46 -6.97 11.59
C ARG A 51 -2.28 -7.89 10.38
N TYR A 52 -3.08 -7.68 9.34
CA TYR A 52 -2.99 -8.44 8.11
C TYR A 52 -1.60 -8.32 7.48
N ARG A 53 -1.04 -7.11 7.36
CA ARG A 53 0.30 -6.89 6.80
C ARG A 53 1.42 -7.46 7.69
N ALA A 54 1.24 -7.45 9.01
CA ALA A 54 2.20 -8.03 9.94
C ALA A 54 2.23 -9.56 9.84
N LEU A 55 1.08 -10.21 9.61
CA LEU A 55 0.96 -11.65 9.42
C LEU A 55 1.32 -12.10 8.00
N HIS A 56 0.95 -11.28 7.00
CA HIS A 56 1.13 -11.54 5.58
C HIS A 56 1.99 -10.44 4.98
N THR A 57 3.31 -10.60 5.11
CA THR A 57 4.28 -9.65 4.55
C THR A 57 4.00 -9.46 3.05
N PRO A 58 3.67 -8.23 2.60
CA PRO A 58 3.44 -8.00 1.18
C PRO A 58 4.67 -8.39 0.36
N PRO A 59 4.52 -9.12 -0.75
CA PRO A 59 5.65 -9.54 -1.56
C PRO A 59 6.36 -8.31 -2.14
N LEU A 60 7.70 -8.32 -2.13
CA LEU A 60 8.51 -7.28 -2.76
C LEU A 60 8.38 -7.39 -4.28
N VAL A 61 7.58 -6.49 -4.87
CA VAL A 61 7.30 -6.51 -6.32
C VAL A 61 8.40 -5.88 -7.17
N GLY A 62 9.29 -5.10 -6.57
CA GLY A 62 10.41 -4.48 -7.29
C GLY A 62 11.04 -3.33 -6.52
N ILE A 63 11.94 -2.63 -7.20
CA ILE A 63 12.68 -1.49 -6.66
C ILE A 63 12.34 -0.26 -7.49
N LEU A 64 12.13 0.86 -6.82
CA LEU A 64 11.91 2.17 -7.43
C LEU A 64 12.99 3.13 -6.96
N HIS A 65 13.56 3.92 -7.87
CA HIS A 65 14.61 4.87 -7.59
C HIS A 65 14.43 6.12 -8.45
N ASP A 66 14.75 7.32 -7.95
CA ASP A 66 14.40 8.60 -8.58
C ASP A 66 14.89 8.80 -10.03
N HIS A 67 15.90 8.04 -10.44
CA HIS A 67 16.53 8.16 -11.75
C HIS A 67 16.48 6.89 -12.59
N ILE A 68 15.83 5.84 -12.11
CA ILE A 68 15.75 4.55 -12.80
C ILE A 68 14.28 4.16 -12.90
N PRO A 69 13.80 3.71 -14.08
CA PRO A 69 12.46 3.14 -14.18
C PRO A 69 12.29 2.00 -13.16
N PHE A 70 11.06 1.81 -12.70
CA PHE A 70 10.74 0.70 -11.79
C PHE A 70 11.33 -0.61 -12.30
N VAL A 71 12.09 -1.29 -11.44
CA VAL A 71 12.70 -2.57 -11.73
C VAL A 71 11.87 -3.67 -11.07
N PRO A 72 10.99 -4.36 -11.82
CA PRO A 72 10.19 -5.44 -11.27
C PRO A 72 11.07 -6.62 -10.86
N ALA A 73 10.68 -7.33 -9.80
CA ALA A 73 11.27 -8.61 -9.45
C ALA A 73 11.22 -9.57 -10.65
N GLN A 74 12.34 -10.22 -10.97
CA GLN A 74 12.48 -11.13 -12.11
C GLN A 74 12.57 -12.59 -11.67
N PRO A 75 12.22 -13.57 -12.53
CA PRO A 75 12.49 -14.98 -12.25
C PRO A 75 13.98 -15.20 -11.94
N PRO A 76 14.33 -16.11 -11.00
CA PRO A 76 13.46 -17.05 -10.29
C PRO A 76 12.82 -16.51 -8.99
N HIS A 77 12.81 -15.19 -8.75
CA HIS A 77 12.29 -14.62 -7.51
C HIS A 77 10.78 -14.93 -7.32
N PRO A 78 10.32 -15.32 -6.11
CA PRO A 78 8.92 -15.69 -5.87
C PRO A 78 7.92 -14.56 -6.19
N SER A 79 8.35 -13.31 -6.09
CA SER A 79 7.52 -12.13 -6.41
C SER A 79 7.50 -11.75 -7.89
N ALA A 80 8.13 -12.51 -8.79
CA ALA A 80 8.15 -12.17 -10.22
C ALA A 80 6.75 -12.16 -10.86
N ALA A 81 5.89 -13.10 -10.48
CA ALA A 81 4.52 -13.19 -11.00
C ALA A 81 3.63 -11.99 -10.60
N PRO A 82 3.62 -11.49 -9.35
CA PRO A 82 2.91 -10.25 -9.02
C PRO A 82 3.62 -9.01 -9.57
N ALA A 83 4.95 -9.00 -9.69
CA ALA A 83 5.72 -7.88 -10.23
C ALA A 83 5.39 -7.54 -11.69
N ARG A 84 5.12 -8.56 -12.52
CA ARG A 84 4.79 -8.37 -13.94
C ARG A 84 3.55 -7.50 -14.17
N SER A 85 2.63 -7.46 -13.20
CA SER A 85 1.42 -6.62 -13.27
C SER A 85 1.74 -5.12 -13.27
N PHE A 86 2.95 -4.75 -12.86
CA PHE A 86 3.46 -3.38 -12.83
C PHE A 86 4.43 -3.08 -13.98
N ALA A 87 4.62 -4.02 -14.92
CA ALA A 87 5.47 -3.77 -16.08
C ALA A 87 4.92 -2.59 -16.90
N GLY A 88 5.74 -1.55 -17.06
CA GLY A 88 5.37 -0.34 -17.79
C GLY A 88 4.55 0.68 -16.99
N PHE A 89 4.34 0.47 -15.69
CA PHE A 89 3.68 1.45 -14.83
C PHE A 89 4.61 2.65 -14.54
N ASP A 90 4.11 3.88 -14.67
CA ASP A 90 4.84 5.09 -14.38
C ASP A 90 4.61 5.55 -12.94
N PHE A 91 5.59 5.34 -12.06
CA PHE A 91 5.52 5.83 -10.69
C PHE A 91 5.83 7.34 -10.55
N SER A 92 5.75 8.10 -11.66
CA SER A 92 5.94 9.55 -11.71
C SER A 92 4.79 10.31 -11.03
N CYS A 93 3.59 9.69 -10.98
CA CYS A 93 2.37 10.28 -10.42
C CYS A 93 1.92 11.59 -11.12
N SER A 94 2.61 12.01 -12.19
CA SER A 94 2.38 13.27 -12.91
C SER A 94 1.03 13.36 -13.62
N SER A 95 0.40 12.21 -13.91
CA SER A 95 -0.89 12.14 -14.59
C SER A 95 -2.08 12.49 -13.68
N PHE A 96 -1.92 12.39 -12.37
CA PHE A 96 -3.01 12.62 -11.41
C PHE A 96 -2.68 13.63 -10.31
N LEU A 97 -1.40 13.95 -10.10
CA LEU A 97 -1.03 15.02 -9.19
C LEU A 97 -1.36 16.38 -9.83
N PRO A 98 -1.93 17.33 -9.06
CA PRO A 98 -2.30 18.62 -9.60
C PRO A 98 -1.06 19.35 -10.11
N SER A 99 -1.15 19.87 -11.33
CA SER A 99 -0.13 20.73 -11.90
C SER A 99 -0.13 22.06 -11.15
N ALA A 100 0.98 22.37 -10.47
CA ALA A 100 1.16 23.63 -9.78
C ALA A 100 2.18 24.48 -10.56
N ALA A 101 1.79 25.71 -10.91
CA ALA A 101 2.67 26.62 -11.65
C ALA A 101 3.99 26.82 -10.90
N GLY A 102 5.10 26.47 -11.56
CA GLY A 102 6.44 26.58 -11.01
C GLY A 102 6.78 25.54 -9.94
N ARG A 103 6.04 24.42 -9.83
CA ARG A 103 6.45 23.27 -9.00
C ARG A 103 6.40 21.95 -9.75
N THR A 104 7.35 21.07 -9.47
CA THR A 104 7.38 19.67 -9.90
C THR A 104 7.24 18.77 -8.68
N TRP A 105 6.55 17.65 -8.84
CA TRP A 105 6.44 16.65 -7.79
C TRP A 105 7.74 15.82 -7.73
N SER A 106 8.30 15.68 -6.54
CA SER A 106 9.39 14.76 -6.24
C SER A 106 8.93 13.69 -5.27
N SER A 107 9.44 12.47 -5.43
CA SER A 107 9.27 11.46 -4.39
C SER A 107 10.08 11.84 -3.16
N VAL A 108 9.51 11.57 -1.99
CA VAL A 108 10.15 11.75 -0.69
C VAL A 108 10.38 10.39 -0.04
N ASP A 109 9.40 9.49 -0.12
CA ASP A 109 9.49 8.17 0.48
C ASP A 109 8.54 7.16 -0.17
N PHE A 110 8.93 5.88 -0.17
CA PHE A 110 8.12 4.75 -0.58
C PHE A 110 8.11 3.70 0.53
N PHE A 111 7.01 3.61 1.27
CA PHE A 111 6.88 2.66 2.37
C PHE A 111 5.54 1.91 2.31
N ASP A 112 5.56 0.60 2.52
CA ASP A 112 4.37 -0.27 2.55
C ASP A 112 3.44 -0.12 1.32
N GLY A 113 4.01 0.11 0.14
CA GLY A 113 3.24 0.34 -1.09
C GLY A 113 2.51 1.68 -1.15
N ARG A 114 2.91 2.65 -0.32
CA ARG A 114 2.46 4.05 -0.37
C ARG A 114 3.62 4.93 -0.79
N ALA A 115 3.31 6.00 -1.52
CA ALA A 115 4.27 7.00 -1.97
C ALA A 115 3.98 8.34 -1.29
N LEU A 116 4.99 8.93 -0.67
CA LEU A 116 4.95 10.32 -0.18
C LEU A 116 5.61 11.21 -1.24
N MET A 117 4.87 12.21 -1.71
CA MET A 117 5.32 13.14 -2.75
C MET A 117 5.28 14.57 -2.22
N ALA A 118 6.25 15.39 -2.61
CA ALA A 118 6.30 16.81 -2.28
C ALA A 118 6.43 17.67 -3.54
N GLY A 119 5.80 18.86 -3.54
CA GLY A 119 5.90 19.82 -4.63
C GLY A 119 7.11 20.74 -4.43
N VAL A 120 8.13 20.58 -5.27
CA VAL A 120 9.40 21.32 -5.24
C VAL A 120 9.40 22.42 -6.31
N PRO A 121 9.89 23.64 -6.03
CA PRO A 121 9.96 24.72 -7.02
C PRO A 121 10.80 24.35 -8.27
N VAL A 122 10.32 24.73 -9.45
CA VAL A 122 11.02 24.56 -10.72
C VAL A 122 11.95 25.77 -10.91
N GLY A 123 13.22 25.66 -10.49
CA GLY A 123 14.19 26.74 -10.69
C GLY A 123 15.62 26.52 -10.15
N ASN A 124 16.59 26.58 -11.07
CA ASN A 124 18.06 26.64 -10.97
C ASN A 124 18.81 25.55 -10.18
N GLY A 125 19.25 24.53 -10.92
CA GLY A 125 20.69 24.21 -10.98
C GLY A 125 21.39 23.88 -9.67
N SER A 126 20.79 23.07 -8.81
CA SER A 126 21.54 22.16 -7.94
C SER A 126 20.60 21.02 -7.59
N GLY A 127 21.08 19.79 -7.76
CA GLY A 127 20.30 18.62 -7.39
C GLY A 127 19.96 18.71 -5.92
N PHE A 128 18.70 19.04 -5.61
CA PHE A 128 18.11 18.67 -4.34
C PHE A 128 18.02 17.15 -4.36
N LYS A 129 19.14 16.53 -4.02
CA LYS A 129 19.16 15.17 -3.50
C LYS A 129 18.32 15.22 -2.24
N VAL A 130 17.04 14.86 -2.35
CA VAL A 130 16.25 14.39 -1.21
C VAL A 130 16.74 12.97 -0.89
N TYR A 131 18.04 12.80 -0.73
CA TYR A 131 18.63 11.58 -0.21
C TYR A 131 19.11 11.91 1.18
N HIS A 132 18.32 11.46 2.15
CA HIS A 132 18.69 11.23 3.54
C HIS A 132 19.00 12.46 4.39
N GLU A 133 17.94 13.07 4.92
CA GLU A 133 18.00 13.55 6.31
C GLU A 133 16.63 13.49 6.99
N PHE A 134 15.92 12.37 6.89
CA PHE A 134 15.11 11.94 8.02
C PHE A 134 16.03 11.07 8.89
N LEU A 135 16.74 11.74 9.79
CA LEU A 135 17.44 11.08 10.88
C LEU A 135 16.46 10.09 11.52
N THR A 136 16.95 8.89 11.83
CA THR A 136 16.31 7.83 12.64
C THR A 136 15.84 8.30 14.03
N ARG A 137 15.87 9.60 14.30
CA ARG A 137 15.40 10.29 15.50
C ARG A 137 13.96 10.80 15.39
N ASP A 138 13.42 10.96 14.18
CA ASP A 138 12.04 11.46 14.00
C ASP A 138 10.99 10.35 13.92
N LEU A 139 11.42 9.08 13.89
CA LEU A 139 10.58 7.91 14.16
C LEU A 139 10.58 7.58 15.65
N ALA A 140 10.35 8.57 16.51
CA ALA A 140 9.94 8.29 17.88
C ALA A 140 8.45 7.95 17.84
N VAL A 141 8.13 6.67 17.98
CA VAL A 141 6.81 6.24 18.47
C VAL A 141 6.70 6.84 19.88
N PRO A 142 5.75 7.75 20.17
CA PRO A 142 5.45 8.03 21.55
C PRO A 142 4.77 6.79 22.10
N GLU A 143 5.51 6.03 22.93
CA GLU A 143 4.89 5.08 23.84
C GLU A 143 4.01 5.88 24.81
N THR A 144 2.69 5.71 24.66
CA THR A 144 1.70 5.78 25.75
C THR A 144 0.56 4.86 25.40
#